data_AF-A0A941YLE9-F1
#
_entry.id   AF-A0A941YLE9-F1
#
_cell.length_a   1.000
_cell.length_b   1.000
_cell.length_c   1.000
_cell.angle_alpha   90.00
_cell.angle_beta   90.00
_cell.angle_gamma   90.00
#
_symmetry.space_group_name_H-M   'P 1'
#
loop_
_entity.id
_entity.type
_entity.pdbx_description
1 polymer ?
#
loop_
_entity_poly.entity_id
_entity_poly.type
_entity_poly.pdbx_seq_one_letter_code
_entity_poly.pdbx_strand_id
1 'polypeptide(L)'
;MLAVIAAVALGQQSRPELGPAIVRYCESNLKKQVGRGECSDLALGALKLMGVSTRLPEDEPAPGDYVWGTPVYRVWMEGGKAKEWPDSGGRKAVKPGDIVQLRDVEISWRNGNAYGQQFYPHHTSVVASVGKDGLKWTVFEQNSNGRRYVVKNDMDVANMKKGYFTVYRVEKAN
;
A
#
# COMPACT_ATOMS: atom_id res chain seq x y z
N MET A 1 54.34 -24.39 15.08
CA MET A 1 53.44 -23.29 14.68
C MET A 1 52.27 -23.88 13.91
N LEU A 2 51.08 -23.92 14.50
CA LEU A 2 49.84 -24.19 13.76
C LEU A 2 48.92 -22.98 13.98
N ALA A 3 48.66 -22.23 12.93
CA ALA A 3 47.70 -21.14 12.94
C ALA A 3 46.30 -21.73 12.71
N VAL A 4 45.43 -21.60 13.71
CA VAL A 4 44.00 -21.88 13.56
C VAL A 4 43.36 -20.64 12.97
N ILE A 5 42.97 -20.71 11.70
CA ILE A 5 42.19 -19.67 11.04
C ILE A 5 40.73 -19.88 11.45
N ALA A 6 40.23 -19.04 12.36
CA ALA A 6 38.81 -18.97 12.67
C ALA A 6 38.09 -18.27 11.51
N ALA A 7 37.27 -19.02 10.77
CA ALA A 7 36.36 -18.44 9.81
C ALA A 7 35.26 -17.69 10.56
N VAL A 8 35.27 -16.35 10.48
CA VAL A 8 34.20 -15.51 10.99
C VAL A 8 33.00 -15.68 10.06
N ALA A 9 31.96 -16.38 10.53
CA ALA A 9 30.66 -16.41 9.87
C ALA A 9 30.07 -14.99 9.94
N LEU A 10 30.10 -14.28 8.82
CA LEU A 10 29.37 -13.01 8.65
C LEU A 10 27.87 -13.33 8.77
N GLY A 11 27.31 -13.03 9.94
CA GLY A 11 25.88 -13.18 10.19
C GLY A 11 25.07 -12.43 9.13
N GLN A 12 24.14 -13.14 8.50
CA GLN A 12 23.11 -12.50 7.68
C GLN A 12 22.36 -11.52 8.58
N GLN A 13 22.62 -10.22 8.43
CA GLN A 13 21.75 -9.22 9.01
C GLN A 13 20.34 -9.51 8.50
N SER A 14 19.43 -9.89 9.40
CA SER A 14 18.01 -10.02 9.08
C SER A 14 17.57 -8.68 8.52
N ARG A 15 17.27 -8.62 7.22
CA ARG A 15 16.70 -7.41 6.62
C ARG A 15 15.48 -7.04 7.47
N PRO A 16 15.30 -5.76 7.86
CA PRO A 16 14.07 -5.35 8.51
C PRO A 16 12.89 -5.87 7.69
N GLU A 17 11.86 -6.39 8.35
CA GLU A 17 10.61 -6.67 7.65
C GLU A 17 10.21 -5.42 6.86
N LEU A 18 10.02 -5.58 5.55
CA LEU A 18 9.84 -4.44 4.62
C LEU A 18 8.61 -3.62 5.02
N GLY A 19 7.53 -4.26 5.48
CA GLY A 19 6.31 -3.58 5.93
C GLY A 19 6.56 -2.52 7.02
N PRO A 20 7.11 -2.89 8.20
CA PRO A 20 7.48 -1.92 9.22
C PRO A 20 8.44 -0.81 8.75
N ALA A 21 9.35 -1.10 7.82
CA ALA A 21 10.25 -0.09 7.27
C ALA A 21 9.51 0.91 6.36
N ILE A 22 8.60 0.44 5.51
CA ILE A 22 7.70 1.27 4.69
C ILE A 22 6.88 2.20 5.59
N VAL A 23 6.26 1.66 6.65
CA VAL A 23 5.45 2.45 7.59
C VAL A 23 6.29 3.56 8.22
N ARG A 24 7.47 3.24 8.76
CA ARG A 24 8.38 4.24 9.36
C ARG A 24 8.79 5.31 8.36
N TYR A 25 9.03 4.94 7.10
CA TYR A 25 9.34 5.91 6.06
C TYR A 25 8.18 6.89 5.86
N CYS A 26 6.96 6.40 5.70
CA CYS A 26 5.79 7.26 5.53
C CYS A 26 5.56 8.15 6.76
N GLU A 27 5.75 7.63 7.97
CA GLU A 27 5.63 8.41 9.22
C GLU A 27 6.65 9.55 9.29
N SER A 28 7.92 9.28 8.98
CA SER A 28 8.96 10.30 9.00
C SER A 28 8.79 11.39 7.92
N ASN A 29 7.95 11.11 6.91
CA ASN A 29 7.59 12.03 5.84
C ASN A 29 6.23 12.69 6.01
N LEU A 30 5.50 12.46 7.12
CA LEU A 30 4.24 13.14 7.37
C LEU A 30 4.38 14.65 7.25
N LYS A 31 3.43 15.27 6.55
CA LYS A 31 3.38 16.71 6.24
C LYS A 31 4.54 17.22 5.37
N LYS A 32 5.35 16.33 4.79
CA LYS A 32 6.42 16.67 3.84
C LYS A 32 6.04 16.21 2.44
N GLN A 33 6.53 16.91 1.44
CA GLN A 33 6.45 16.46 0.06
C GLN A 33 7.55 15.42 -0.22
N VAL A 34 7.16 14.28 -0.75
CA VAL A 34 8.08 13.24 -1.24
C VAL A 34 8.14 13.30 -2.77
N GLY A 35 9.37 13.35 -3.31
CA GLY A 35 9.59 13.41 -4.75
C GLY A 35 8.92 14.64 -5.37
N ARG A 36 8.18 14.43 -6.45
CA ARG A 36 7.44 15.49 -7.14
C ARG A 36 6.11 15.78 -6.48
N GLY A 37 5.72 15.07 -5.43
CA GLY A 37 4.43 15.25 -4.78
C GLY A 37 3.31 14.40 -5.38
N GLU A 38 3.63 13.41 -6.21
CA GLU A 38 2.63 12.46 -6.75
C GLU A 38 2.35 11.31 -5.77
N CYS A 39 1.19 10.65 -5.92
CA CYS A 39 0.80 9.54 -5.04
C CYS A 39 1.81 8.37 -5.10
N SER A 40 2.26 8.01 -6.29
CA SER A 40 3.26 6.95 -6.50
C SER A 40 4.65 7.31 -5.97
N ASP A 41 5.00 8.60 -5.86
CA ASP A 41 6.32 9.00 -5.39
C ASP A 41 6.53 8.60 -3.91
N LEU A 42 5.47 8.55 -3.11
CA LEU A 42 5.53 8.08 -1.71
C LEU A 42 5.90 6.59 -1.65
N ALA A 43 5.23 5.75 -2.44
CA ALA A 43 5.50 4.33 -2.51
C ALA A 43 6.92 4.06 -3.05
N LEU A 44 7.31 4.70 -4.15
CA LEU A 44 8.66 4.59 -4.71
C LEU A 44 9.75 5.04 -3.73
N GLY A 45 9.52 6.14 -3.00
CA GLY A 45 10.42 6.63 -1.97
C GLY A 45 10.64 5.63 -0.84
N ALA A 46 9.58 4.96 -0.40
CA ALA A 46 9.66 3.91 0.62
C ALA A 46 10.49 2.73 0.12
N LEU A 47 10.19 2.26 -1.09
CA LEU A 47 10.88 1.13 -1.73
C LEU A 47 12.38 1.38 -1.90
N LYS A 48 12.75 2.56 -2.39
CA LYS A 48 14.15 2.91 -2.69
C LYS A 48 15.06 2.80 -1.46
N LEU A 49 14.57 3.17 -0.27
CA LEU A 49 15.36 3.08 0.97
C LEU A 49 15.67 1.65 1.39
N MET A 50 14.91 0.67 0.92
CA MET A 50 15.07 -0.73 1.26
C MET A 50 15.82 -1.52 0.18
N GLY A 51 16.42 -0.81 -0.79
CA GLY A 51 17.07 -1.41 -1.94
C GLY A 51 16.10 -1.96 -2.98
N VAL A 52 14.79 -1.67 -2.86
CA VAL A 52 13.77 -2.04 -3.86
C VAL A 52 13.63 -0.87 -4.81
N SER A 53 14.16 -1.01 -6.03
CA SER A 53 14.38 0.17 -6.89
C SER A 53 13.14 0.65 -7.63
N THR A 54 12.15 -0.21 -7.88
CA THR A 54 11.02 0.11 -8.78
C THR A 54 9.75 -0.67 -8.43
N ARG A 55 8.62 -0.22 -9.01
CA ARG A 55 7.45 -1.08 -9.27
C ARG A 55 7.77 -2.12 -10.35
N LEU A 56 6.95 -3.15 -10.52
CA LEU A 56 7.08 -4.05 -11.68
C LEU A 56 6.79 -3.29 -12.99
N PRO A 57 7.44 -3.69 -14.10
CA PRO A 57 7.33 -2.97 -15.37
C PRO A 57 5.94 -3.11 -16.00
N GLU A 58 5.28 -4.26 -15.83
CA GLU A 58 3.91 -4.45 -16.28
C GLU A 58 2.89 -3.77 -15.35
N ASP A 59 1.88 -3.13 -15.94
CA ASP A 59 0.72 -2.61 -15.24
C ASP A 59 -0.41 -3.65 -15.30
N GLU A 60 -1.16 -3.82 -14.20
CA GLU A 60 -2.26 -4.78 -14.11
C GLU A 60 -3.36 -4.31 -13.15
N PRO A 61 -4.66 -4.45 -13.49
CA PRO A 61 -5.22 -5.09 -14.71
C PRO A 61 -5.31 -4.18 -15.94
N ALA A 62 -5.20 -2.86 -15.78
CA ALA A 62 -5.25 -1.91 -16.89
C ALA A 62 -3.98 -1.05 -16.95
N PRO A 63 -3.65 -0.45 -18.11
CA PRO A 63 -2.54 0.49 -18.22
C PRO A 63 -2.61 1.61 -17.17
N GLY A 64 -1.49 1.86 -16.50
CA GLY A 64 -1.36 2.78 -15.36
C GLY A 64 -1.57 2.13 -14.00
N ASP A 65 -2.19 0.95 -13.91
CA ASP A 65 -2.36 0.25 -12.62
C ASP A 65 -1.05 -0.38 -12.17
N TYR A 66 -0.32 0.38 -11.36
CA TYR A 66 0.99 -0.04 -10.91
C TYR A 66 0.93 -1.32 -10.07
N VAL A 67 1.80 -2.26 -10.43
CA VAL A 67 2.03 -3.49 -9.67
C VAL A 67 3.23 -3.28 -8.75
N TRP A 68 2.97 -3.32 -7.45
CA TRP A 68 3.95 -2.97 -6.41
C TRP A 68 4.66 -4.17 -5.78
N GLY A 69 4.21 -5.40 -6.08
CA GLY A 69 4.74 -6.63 -5.50
C GLY A 69 3.76 -7.80 -5.68
N THR A 70 3.79 -8.76 -4.75
CA THR A 70 2.89 -9.92 -4.75
C THR A 70 1.48 -9.47 -4.34
N PRO A 71 0.42 -9.78 -5.12
CA PRO A 71 -0.94 -9.41 -4.74
C PRO A 71 -1.38 -10.17 -3.48
N VAL A 72 -1.92 -9.44 -2.51
CA VAL A 72 -2.40 -9.97 -1.23
C VAL A 72 -3.92 -9.99 -1.17
N TYR A 73 -4.56 -8.93 -1.69
CA TYR A 73 -6.00 -8.77 -1.65
C TYR A 73 -6.45 -7.93 -2.85
N ARG A 74 -7.41 -8.44 -3.63
CA ARG A 74 -8.00 -7.71 -4.76
C ARG A 74 -9.50 -7.74 -4.66
N VAL A 75 -10.13 -6.59 -4.85
CA VAL A 75 -11.59 -6.43 -4.81
C VAL A 75 -12.05 -5.57 -5.97
N TRP A 76 -13.17 -5.94 -6.57
CA TRP A 76 -13.91 -5.10 -7.51
C TRP A 76 -15.40 -5.07 -7.17
N MET A 77 -16.09 -4.01 -7.59
CA MET A 77 -17.54 -3.91 -7.48
C MET A 77 -18.21 -4.45 -8.75
N GLU A 78 -19.12 -5.42 -8.59
CA GLU A 78 -19.89 -6.00 -9.68
C GLU A 78 -21.35 -6.18 -9.24
N GLY A 79 -22.29 -5.65 -10.01
CA GLY A 79 -23.72 -5.75 -9.68
C GLY A 79 -24.07 -5.19 -8.29
N GLY A 80 -23.35 -4.16 -7.83
CA GLY A 80 -23.51 -3.55 -6.50
C GLY A 80 -22.95 -4.37 -5.35
N LYS A 81 -22.23 -5.46 -5.62
CA LYS A 81 -21.60 -6.32 -4.61
C LYS A 81 -20.08 -6.29 -4.76
N ALA A 82 -19.38 -6.33 -3.63
CA ALA A 82 -17.94 -6.55 -3.63
C ALA A 82 -17.65 -8.00 -4.02
N LYS A 83 -16.72 -8.17 -4.96
CA LYS A 83 -16.17 -9.46 -5.37
C LYS A 83 -14.71 -9.47 -4.97
N GLU A 84 -14.30 -10.51 -4.27
CA GLU A 84 -12.90 -10.73 -3.89
C GLU A 84 -12.27 -11.69 -4.90
N TRP A 85 -11.01 -11.47 -5.28
CA TRP A 85 -10.27 -12.41 -6.13
C TRP A 85 -10.03 -13.71 -5.35
N PRO A 86 -10.50 -14.89 -5.82
CA PRO A 86 -10.46 -16.12 -5.02
C PRO A 86 -9.05 -16.58 -4.62
N ASP A 87 -8.04 -16.26 -5.43
CA ASP A 87 -6.66 -16.66 -5.19
C ASP A 87 -5.88 -15.66 -4.31
N SER A 88 -6.55 -14.60 -3.85
CA SER A 88 -5.96 -13.65 -2.90
C SER A 88 -6.04 -14.18 -1.47
N GLY A 89 -5.17 -13.69 -0.58
CA GLY A 89 -5.23 -14.01 0.86
C GLY A 89 -6.45 -13.41 1.57
N GLY A 90 -7.26 -12.63 0.85
CA GLY A 90 -8.46 -11.97 1.36
C GLY A 90 -8.15 -10.79 2.27
N ARG A 91 -9.20 -10.09 2.70
CA ARG A 91 -9.10 -8.86 3.51
C ARG A 91 -8.29 -8.99 4.80
N LYS A 92 -8.26 -10.18 5.42
CA LYS A 92 -7.51 -10.44 6.66
C LYS A 92 -6.00 -10.63 6.42
N ALA A 93 -5.58 -10.81 5.18
CA ALA A 93 -4.16 -10.92 4.86
C ALA A 93 -3.47 -9.56 4.73
N VAL A 94 -4.22 -8.46 4.65
CA VAL A 94 -3.70 -7.08 4.57
C VAL A 94 -2.97 -6.72 5.87
N LYS A 95 -1.78 -6.11 5.74
CA LYS A 95 -0.91 -5.72 6.85
C LYS A 95 -0.38 -4.29 6.67
N PRO A 96 0.04 -3.62 7.77
CA PRO A 96 0.79 -2.37 7.68
C PRO A 96 2.02 -2.50 6.78
N GLY A 97 2.19 -1.50 5.90
CA GLY A 97 3.25 -1.43 4.90
C GLY A 97 2.91 -2.07 3.55
N ASP A 98 1.76 -2.75 3.42
CA ASP A 98 1.26 -3.13 2.10
C ASP A 98 0.89 -1.88 1.28
N ILE A 99 1.03 -1.96 -0.04
CA ILE A 99 0.78 -0.84 -0.98
C ILE A 99 -0.52 -1.12 -1.72
N VAL A 100 -1.41 -0.13 -1.77
CA VAL A 100 -2.73 -0.22 -2.42
C VAL A 100 -2.70 0.57 -3.73
N GLN A 101 -3.04 -0.07 -4.83
CA GLN A 101 -3.35 0.58 -6.11
C GLN A 101 -4.87 0.62 -6.29
N LEU A 102 -5.44 1.81 -6.49
CA LEU A 102 -6.88 2.05 -6.62
C LEU A 102 -7.21 2.60 -8.01
N ARG A 103 -8.33 2.15 -8.59
CA ARG A 103 -8.92 2.70 -9.80
C ARG A 103 -10.42 2.88 -9.67
N ASP A 104 -10.89 4.08 -10.01
CA ASP A 104 -12.30 4.48 -10.01
C ASP A 104 -13.03 4.13 -8.70
N VAL A 105 -12.28 4.13 -7.58
CA VAL A 105 -12.82 3.74 -6.28
C VAL A 105 -13.63 4.88 -5.70
N GLU A 106 -14.89 4.60 -5.39
CA GLU A 106 -15.78 5.49 -4.67
C GLU A 106 -16.18 4.83 -3.35
N ILE A 107 -15.87 5.48 -2.24
CA ILE A 107 -16.26 5.04 -0.89
C ILE A 107 -17.27 6.04 -0.35
N SER A 108 -18.45 5.58 0.03
CA SER A 108 -19.56 6.43 0.48
C SER A 108 -20.12 5.95 1.80
N TRP A 109 -20.24 6.84 2.79
CA TRP A 109 -20.82 6.52 4.09
C TRP A 109 -21.88 7.52 4.52
N ARG A 110 -22.74 7.09 5.44
CA ARG A 110 -23.70 7.93 6.15
C ARG A 110 -23.45 7.83 7.64
N ASN A 111 -23.47 8.96 8.33
CA ASN A 111 -23.46 9.04 9.79
C ASN A 111 -24.63 9.91 10.26
N GLY A 112 -25.74 9.28 10.61
CA GLY A 112 -27.02 9.96 10.78
C GLY A 112 -27.43 10.70 9.49
N ASN A 113 -27.61 12.02 9.59
CA ASN A 113 -27.94 12.88 8.44
C ASN A 113 -26.72 13.31 7.62
N ALA A 114 -25.50 13.11 8.12
CA ALA A 114 -24.29 13.47 7.40
C ALA A 114 -23.97 12.41 6.34
N TYR A 115 -23.61 12.87 5.14
CA TYR A 115 -23.13 12.02 4.05
C TYR A 115 -21.70 12.41 3.70
N GLY A 116 -20.84 11.40 3.54
CA GLY A 116 -19.45 11.58 3.15
C GLY A 116 -19.09 10.67 1.99
N GLN A 117 -18.16 11.14 1.16
CA GLN A 117 -17.57 10.39 0.07
C GLN A 117 -16.06 10.57 0.01
N GLN A 118 -15.37 9.56 -0.49
CA GLN A 118 -13.99 9.61 -0.97
C GLN A 118 -13.94 9.07 -2.40
N PHE A 119 -13.20 9.74 -3.26
CA PHE A 119 -13.03 9.35 -4.65
C PHE A 119 -11.55 9.21 -5.01
N TYR A 120 -11.20 8.05 -5.57
CA TYR A 120 -9.86 7.67 -5.98
C TYR A 120 -9.90 7.25 -7.46
N PRO A 121 -9.86 8.21 -8.41
CA PRO A 121 -9.94 7.90 -9.83
C PRO A 121 -8.76 7.03 -10.29
N HIS A 122 -7.55 7.37 -9.83
CA HIS A 122 -6.35 6.57 -10.03
C HIS A 122 -5.33 6.94 -8.95
N HIS A 123 -5.10 6.08 -7.96
CA HIS A 123 -4.35 6.45 -6.77
C HIS A 123 -3.50 5.32 -6.20
N THR A 124 -2.42 5.71 -5.53
CA THR A 124 -1.57 4.80 -4.75
C THR A 124 -1.55 5.25 -3.30
N SER A 125 -1.76 4.30 -2.39
CA SER A 125 -1.74 4.53 -0.94
C SER A 125 -0.89 3.46 -0.25
N VAL A 126 -0.42 3.73 0.96
CA VAL A 126 0.30 2.76 1.80
C VAL A 126 -0.49 2.47 3.06
N VAL A 127 -0.72 1.20 3.38
CA VAL A 127 -1.47 0.80 4.59
C VAL A 127 -0.67 1.16 5.84
N ALA A 128 -1.21 2.03 6.69
CA ALA A 128 -0.63 2.38 7.98
C ALA A 128 -1.10 1.43 9.09
N SER A 129 -2.38 1.09 9.09
CA SER A 129 -3.00 0.19 10.06
C SER A 129 -4.24 -0.46 9.46
N VAL A 130 -4.63 -1.61 10.03
CA VAL A 130 -5.78 -2.40 9.59
C VAL A 130 -6.64 -2.73 10.80
N GLY A 131 -7.94 -2.47 10.70
CA GLY A 131 -8.93 -2.83 11.69
C GLY A 131 -9.14 -4.34 11.80
N LYS A 132 -9.78 -4.80 12.89
CA LYS A 132 -9.95 -6.23 13.20
C LYS A 132 -10.66 -7.04 12.10
N ASP A 133 -11.53 -6.40 11.32
CA ASP A 133 -12.30 -7.03 10.24
C ASP A 133 -11.56 -7.06 8.89
N GLY A 134 -10.42 -6.37 8.78
CA GLY A 134 -9.67 -6.21 7.55
C GLY A 134 -10.23 -5.17 6.57
N LEU A 135 -11.25 -4.39 6.95
CA LEU A 135 -11.97 -3.49 6.03
C LEU A 135 -11.82 -2.00 6.36
N LYS A 136 -11.43 -1.66 7.59
CA LYS A 136 -11.14 -0.27 7.98
C LYS A 136 -9.66 -0.06 8.07
N TRP A 137 -9.11 0.80 7.22
CA TRP A 137 -7.69 1.07 7.16
C TRP A 137 -7.41 2.52 7.52
N THR A 138 -6.27 2.78 8.15
CA THR A 138 -5.62 4.08 8.01
C THR A 138 -4.55 3.93 6.94
N VAL A 139 -4.46 4.88 6.02
CA VAL A 139 -3.51 4.88 4.91
C VAL A 139 -2.67 6.15 4.91
N PHE A 140 -1.41 6.02 4.48
CA PHE A 140 -0.58 7.15 4.07
C PHE A 140 -0.78 7.44 2.60
N GLU A 141 -0.98 8.70 2.27
CA GLU A 141 -1.28 9.13 0.91
C GLU A 141 -0.58 10.46 0.61
N GLN A 142 -0.29 10.69 -0.66
CA GLN A 142 0.17 11.97 -1.17
C GLN A 142 -0.61 12.28 -2.45
N ASN A 143 -0.78 13.56 -2.76
CA ASN A 143 -1.70 14.03 -3.81
C ASN A 143 -3.16 13.62 -3.54
N SER A 144 -3.52 13.52 -2.25
CA SER A 144 -4.89 13.24 -1.81
C SER A 144 -5.63 14.57 -1.62
N ASN A 145 -6.70 14.79 -2.38
CA ASN A 145 -7.42 16.07 -2.47
C ASN A 145 -6.50 17.27 -2.81
N GLY A 146 -5.55 17.08 -3.72
CA GLY A 146 -4.59 18.11 -4.14
C GLY A 146 -3.47 18.43 -3.14
N ARG A 147 -3.43 17.75 -1.98
CA ARG A 147 -2.35 17.90 -1.00
C ARG A 147 -1.10 17.16 -1.47
N ARG A 148 -0.14 17.89 -2.05
CA ARG A 148 1.14 17.34 -2.56
C ARG A 148 2.15 16.95 -1.46
N TYR A 149 1.69 16.68 -0.25
CA TYR A 149 2.49 16.22 0.89
C TYR A 149 1.82 15.01 1.56
N VAL A 150 2.59 14.23 2.31
CA VAL A 150 2.10 13.01 2.94
C VAL A 150 1.09 13.31 4.05
N VAL A 151 -0.06 12.67 3.99
CA VAL A 151 -1.16 12.74 4.97
C VAL A 151 -1.57 11.33 5.41
N LYS A 152 -2.24 11.25 6.56
CA LYS A 152 -3.02 10.06 6.95
C LYS A 152 -4.49 10.31 6.63
N ASN A 153 -5.15 9.35 6.01
CA ASN A 153 -6.61 9.32 5.87
C ASN A 153 -7.12 7.96 6.31
N ASP A 154 -8.37 7.92 6.78
CA ASP A 154 -9.08 6.66 6.98
C ASP A 154 -9.76 6.23 5.70
N MET A 155 -9.76 4.93 5.44
CA MET A 155 -10.33 4.30 4.26
C MET A 155 -11.16 3.08 4.73
N ASP A 156 -12.49 3.22 4.71
CA ASP A 156 -13.42 2.14 5.07
C ASP A 156 -13.87 1.43 3.80
N VAL A 157 -13.10 0.43 3.35
CA VAL A 157 -13.36 -0.28 2.09
C VAL A 157 -14.62 -1.15 2.15
N ALA A 158 -15.23 -1.37 3.34
CA ALA A 158 -16.55 -1.98 3.45
C ALA A 158 -17.64 -1.12 2.77
N ASN A 159 -17.41 0.19 2.70
CA ASN A 159 -18.34 1.17 2.14
C ASN A 159 -18.07 1.49 0.66
N MET A 160 -17.20 0.72 -0.01
CA MET A 160 -16.93 0.87 -1.44
C MET A 160 -18.19 0.64 -2.28
N LYS A 161 -18.41 1.51 -3.27
CA LYS A 161 -19.57 1.48 -4.19
C LYS A 161 -19.19 1.24 -5.63
N LYS A 162 -17.98 1.64 -6.03
CA LYS A 162 -17.46 1.51 -7.40
C LYS A 162 -15.96 1.22 -7.40
N GLY A 163 -15.48 0.82 -8.57
CA GLY A 163 -14.06 0.65 -8.84
C GLY A 163 -13.50 -0.67 -8.36
N TYR A 164 -12.18 -0.72 -8.37
CA TYR A 164 -11.41 -1.84 -7.84
C TYR A 164 -10.10 -1.36 -7.22
N PHE A 165 -9.56 -2.20 -6.36
CA PHE A 165 -8.21 -2.01 -5.85
C PHE A 165 -7.48 -3.34 -5.76
N THR A 166 -6.15 -3.26 -5.78
CA THR A 166 -5.27 -4.36 -5.41
C THR A 166 -4.30 -3.90 -4.34
N VAL A 167 -4.21 -4.71 -3.27
CA VAL A 167 -3.22 -4.59 -2.21
C VAL A 167 -2.05 -5.51 -2.56
N TYR A 168 -0.85 -4.95 -2.52
CA TYR A 168 0.39 -5.64 -2.83
C TYR A 168 1.31 -5.68 -1.62
N ARG A 169 2.00 -6.79 -1.45
CA ARG A 169 3.11 -6.94 -0.50
C ARG A 169 4.41 -7.02 -1.25
N VAL A 170 5.37 -6.23 -0.80
CA VAL A 170 6.73 -6.26 -1.32
C VAL A 170 7.48 -7.35 -0.56
N GLU A 171 7.88 -8.42 -1.24
CA GLU A 171 8.49 -9.58 -0.59
C GLU A 171 10.02 -9.61 -0.73
N LYS A 172 10.57 -9.12 -1.85
CA LYS A 172 12.02 -9.00 -2.06
C LYS A 172 12.37 -7.81 -2.96
N ALA A 173 13.58 -7.29 -2.77
CA ALA A 173 14.22 -6.41 -3.74
C ALA A 173 14.52 -7.22 -5.01
N ASN A 174 14.06 -6.71 -6.15
CA ASN A 174 14.47 -7.18 -7.48
C ASN A 174 15.96 -6.94 -7.69
#